data_AF-A0A6A5G4W1-F1
#
_entry.id   AF-A0A6A5G4W1-F1
#
_cell.length_a   1.000
_cell.length_b   1.000
_cell.length_c   1.000
_cell.angle_alpha   90.00
_cell.angle_beta   90.00
_cell.angle_gamma   90.00
#
_symmetry.space_group_name_H-M   'P 1'
#
loop_
_entity.id
_entity.type
_entity.pdbx_description
1 polymer ?
#
loop_
_entity_poly.entity_id
_entity_poly.type
_entity_poly.pdbx_seq_one_letter_code
_entity_poly.pdbx_strand_id
1 'polypeptide(L)'
;MTALEKRVEVLTRECATFKRGYEREVVSLKEKQRVMERKRTAMERNLGTVMVQNAGLRHTIRTQQEQLEWFRADIEGREASRQCMLCLRAYNAEVLPKTLRCGHSCCEECIGRITVKHREDSFAVCTECRRWHFVSAVAGFPTSISMIPGYIPPPPPHLQL
;
A
#
# COMPACT_ATOMS: atom_id res chain seq x y z
N MET A 1 -10.05 92.86 -17.66
CA MET A 1 -9.21 91.82 -17.01
C MET A 1 -9.99 90.79 -16.19
N THR A 2 -11.27 91.01 -15.86
CA THR A 2 -11.99 90.25 -14.81
C THR A 2 -12.59 88.88 -15.20
N ALA A 3 -12.73 88.53 -16.48
CA ALA A 3 -13.38 87.27 -16.90
C ALA A 3 -12.39 86.09 -17.05
N LEU A 4 -11.16 86.38 -17.51
CA LEU A 4 -10.13 85.37 -17.72
C LEU A 4 -9.60 84.84 -16.37
N GLU A 5 -9.39 85.73 -15.42
CA GLU A 5 -8.92 85.42 -14.06
C GLU A 5 -9.88 84.47 -13.33
N LYS A 6 -11.19 84.74 -13.39
CA LYS A 6 -12.23 83.86 -12.82
C LYS A 6 -12.19 82.46 -13.43
N ARG A 7 -11.95 82.37 -14.74
CA ARG A 7 -11.93 81.09 -15.47
C ARG A 7 -10.68 80.27 -15.14
N VAL A 8 -9.53 80.93 -14.97
CA VAL A 8 -8.30 80.30 -14.46
C VAL A 8 -8.50 79.81 -13.03
N GLU A 9 -9.17 80.59 -12.17
CA GLU A 9 -9.44 80.20 -10.79
C GLU A 9 -10.35 78.95 -10.70
N VAL A 10 -11.40 78.89 -11.51
CA VAL A 10 -12.27 77.70 -11.62
C VAL A 10 -11.48 76.47 -12.06
N LEU A 11 -10.71 76.57 -13.14
CA LEU A 11 -9.90 75.46 -13.66
C LEU A 11 -8.85 75.00 -12.64
N THR A 12 -8.27 75.93 -11.88
CA THR A 12 -7.29 75.59 -10.84
C THR A 12 -7.96 74.82 -9.70
N ARG A 13 -9.17 75.21 -9.29
CA ARG A 13 -9.95 74.50 -8.26
C ARG A 13 -10.36 73.12 -8.74
N GLU A 14 -10.85 72.99 -9.98
CA GLU A 14 -11.22 71.71 -10.59
C GLU A 14 -10.02 70.76 -10.67
N CYS A 15 -8.87 71.26 -11.16
CA CYS A 15 -7.62 70.49 -11.22
C CYS A 15 -7.17 70.03 -9.81
N ALA A 16 -7.27 70.90 -8.80
CA ALA A 16 -6.97 70.53 -7.42
C ALA A 16 -7.94 69.50 -6.83
N THR A 17 -9.24 69.56 -7.18
CA THR A 17 -10.21 68.53 -6.76
C THR A 17 -9.97 67.19 -7.43
N PHE A 18 -9.68 67.18 -8.74
CA PHE A 18 -9.35 65.98 -9.49
C PHE A 18 -8.08 65.33 -8.95
N LYS A 19 -7.01 66.11 -8.75
CA LYS A 19 -5.74 65.63 -8.18
C LYS A 19 -5.95 64.96 -6.82
N ARG A 20 -6.72 65.57 -5.92
CA ARG A 20 -7.07 64.97 -4.61
C ARG A 20 -7.92 63.71 -4.73
N GLY A 21 -8.81 63.63 -5.72
CA GLY A 21 -9.57 62.42 -6.04
C GLY A 21 -8.64 61.28 -6.44
N TYR A 22 -7.78 61.54 -7.42
CA TYR A 22 -6.79 60.60 -7.92
C TYR A 22 -5.81 60.12 -6.83
N GLU A 23 -5.28 61.03 -6.02
CA GLU A 23 -4.37 60.69 -4.91
C GLU A 23 -5.03 59.75 -3.89
N ARG A 24 -6.31 59.98 -3.55
CA ARG A 24 -7.06 59.08 -2.65
C ARG A 24 -7.25 57.69 -3.25
N GLU A 25 -7.53 57.61 -4.55
CA GLU A 25 -7.70 56.35 -5.24
C GLU A 25 -6.38 55.56 -5.33
N VAL A 26 -5.26 56.24 -5.62
CA VAL A 26 -3.92 55.64 -5.59
C VAL A 26 -3.59 55.08 -4.21
N VAL A 27 -3.91 55.80 -3.14
CA VAL A 27 -3.73 55.32 -1.76
C VAL A 27 -4.58 54.08 -1.49
N SER A 28 -5.86 54.11 -1.89
CA SER A 28 -6.79 52.97 -1.73
C SER A 28 -6.29 51.72 -2.47
N LEU A 29 -5.84 51.87 -3.72
CA LEU A 29 -5.31 50.76 -4.52
C LEU A 29 -4.02 50.17 -3.93
N LYS A 30 -3.11 51.02 -3.44
CA LYS A 30 -1.89 50.56 -2.75
C LYS A 30 -2.21 49.75 -1.50
N GLU A 31 -3.23 50.16 -0.73
CA GLU A 31 -3.63 49.40 0.45
C GLU A 31 -4.29 48.07 0.08
N LYS A 32 -5.16 48.04 -0.94
CA LYS A 32 -5.72 46.78 -1.47
C LYS A 32 -4.61 45.84 -1.96
N GLN A 33 -3.60 46.35 -2.65
CA GLN A 33 -2.45 45.57 -3.11
C GLN A 33 -1.68 44.98 -1.93
N ARG A 34 -1.42 45.75 -0.86
CA ARG A 34 -0.78 45.26 0.37
C ARG A 34 -1.59 44.15 1.04
N VAL A 35 -2.92 44.29 1.11
CA VAL A 35 -3.80 43.26 1.67
C VAL A 35 -3.74 41.98 0.84
N MET A 36 -3.80 42.09 -0.49
CA MET A 36 -3.70 40.94 -1.38
C MET A 36 -2.34 40.24 -1.27
N GLU A 37 -1.26 41.02 -1.15
CA GLU A 37 0.09 40.49 -0.94
C GLU A 37 0.19 39.70 0.37
N ARG A 38 -0.33 40.26 1.47
CA ARG A 38 -0.39 39.56 2.76
C ARG A 38 -1.19 38.25 2.68
N LYS A 39 -2.31 38.26 1.96
CA LYS A 39 -3.13 37.06 1.72
C LYS A 39 -2.36 36.02 0.90
N ARG A 40 -1.65 36.44 -0.16
CA ARG A 40 -0.80 35.56 -0.97
C ARG A 40 0.27 34.89 -0.11
N THR A 41 1.04 35.65 0.66
CA THR A 41 2.08 35.11 1.54
C THR A 41 1.51 34.18 2.62
N ALA A 42 0.31 34.47 3.14
CA ALA A 42 -0.37 33.56 4.07
C ALA A 42 -0.77 32.24 3.39
N MET A 43 -1.31 32.31 2.17
CA MET A 43 -1.71 31.14 1.39
C MET A 43 -0.51 30.27 1.00
N GLU A 44 0.61 30.88 0.62
CA GLU A 44 1.87 30.19 0.31
C GLU A 44 2.41 29.43 1.52
N ARG A 45 2.35 30.04 2.72
CA ARG A 45 2.72 29.35 3.97
C ARG A 45 1.81 28.16 4.26
N ASN A 46 0.50 28.35 4.14
CA ASN A 46 -0.47 27.27 4.32
C ASN A 46 -0.25 26.12 3.34
N LEU A 47 0.03 26.44 2.06
CA LEU A 47 0.36 25.45 1.05
C LEU A 47 1.62 24.66 1.44
N GLY A 48 2.66 25.36 1.92
CA GLY A 48 3.87 24.73 2.44
C GLY A 48 3.58 23.73 3.57
N THR A 49 2.75 24.11 4.55
CA THR A 49 2.32 23.22 5.64
C THR A 49 1.59 21.98 5.12
N VAL A 50 0.63 22.17 4.20
CA VAL A 50 -0.15 21.06 3.62
C VAL A 50 0.74 20.11 2.81
N MET A 51 1.75 20.63 2.09
CA MET A 51 2.69 19.80 1.34
C MET A 51 3.52 18.90 2.26
N VAL A 52 4.03 19.44 3.39
CA VAL A 52 4.78 18.65 4.39
C VAL A 52 3.89 17.57 5.01
N GLN A 53 2.65 17.92 5.38
CA GLN A 53 1.68 16.94 5.91
C GLN A 53 1.38 15.83 4.89
N ASN A 54 1.17 16.19 3.62
CA ASN A 54 0.94 15.20 2.56
C ASN A 54 2.14 14.28 2.34
N ALA A 55 3.37 14.79 2.42
CA ALA A 55 4.56 13.95 2.31
C ALA A 55 4.64 12.94 3.47
N GLY A 56 4.33 13.40 4.70
CA GLY A 56 4.25 12.53 5.88
C GLY A 56 3.19 11.44 5.72
N LEU A 57 1.97 11.81 5.33
CA LEU A 57 0.88 10.86 5.11
C LEU A 57 1.20 9.82 4.03
N ARG A 58 1.81 10.24 2.91
CA ARG A 58 2.26 9.31 1.87
C ARG A 58 3.28 8.31 2.37
N HIS A 59 4.21 8.75 3.23
CA HIS A 59 5.17 7.86 3.84
C HIS A 59 4.48 6.82 4.74
N THR A 60 3.55 7.25 5.61
CA THR A 60 2.78 6.35 6.48
C THR A 60 1.91 5.37 5.69
N ILE A 61 1.25 5.81 4.62
CA ILE A 61 0.43 4.93 3.78
C ILE A 61 1.31 3.83 3.16
N ARG A 62 2.48 4.20 2.64
CA ARG A 62 3.41 3.23 2.05
C ARG A 62 3.84 2.18 3.07
N THR A 63 4.25 2.60 4.27
CA THR A 63 4.71 1.64 5.30
C THR A 63 3.59 0.71 5.74
N GLN A 64 2.37 1.22 5.89
CA GLN A 64 1.18 0.40 6.21
C GLN A 64 0.83 -0.57 5.07
N GLN A 65 0.95 -0.15 3.81
CA GLN A 65 0.73 -1.04 2.66
C GLN A 65 1.72 -2.21 2.65
N GLU A 66 3.01 -1.93 2.87
CA GLU A 66 4.05 -2.96 2.97
C GLU A 66 3.76 -3.96 4.12
N GLN A 67 3.25 -3.48 5.26
CA GLN A 67 2.83 -4.36 6.37
C GLN A 67 1.63 -5.23 5.98
N LEU A 68 0.59 -4.64 5.38
CA LEU A 68 -0.60 -5.37 4.95
C LEU A 68 -0.28 -6.43 3.91
N GLU A 69 0.58 -6.11 2.94
CA GLU A 69 1.06 -7.06 1.93
C GLU A 69 1.79 -8.23 2.57
N TRP A 70 2.66 -7.97 3.55
CA TRP A 70 3.35 -9.03 4.27
C TRP A 70 2.38 -9.92 5.06
N PHE A 71 1.43 -9.35 5.81
CA PHE A 71 0.44 -10.15 6.55
C PHE A 71 -0.45 -10.99 5.62
N ARG A 72 -0.81 -10.47 4.45
CA ARG A 72 -1.51 -11.25 3.42
C ARG A 72 -0.68 -12.44 2.97
N ALA A 73 0.59 -12.22 2.64
CA ALA A 73 1.50 -13.30 2.26
C ALA A 73 1.72 -14.33 3.37
N ASP A 74 1.79 -13.91 4.64
CA ASP A 74 1.87 -14.81 5.80
C ASP A 74 0.62 -15.70 5.92
N ILE A 75 -0.57 -15.10 5.81
CA ILE A 75 -1.85 -15.83 5.83
C ILE A 75 -1.92 -16.81 4.66
N GLU A 76 -1.68 -16.35 3.43
CA GLU A 76 -1.71 -17.18 2.23
C GLU A 76 -0.71 -18.35 2.32
N GLY A 77 0.51 -18.09 2.78
CA GLY A 77 1.53 -19.12 2.98
C GLY A 77 1.12 -20.17 4.02
N ARG A 78 0.46 -19.75 5.11
CA ARG A 78 -0.08 -20.66 6.15
C ARG A 78 -1.30 -21.44 5.68
N GLU A 79 -2.17 -20.83 4.88
CA GLU A 79 -3.37 -21.48 4.37
C GLU A 79 -3.01 -22.50 3.28
N ALA A 80 -2.08 -22.16 2.39
CA ALA A 80 -1.60 -23.07 1.36
C ALA A 80 -1.00 -24.35 1.95
N SER A 81 -0.27 -24.25 3.08
CA SER A 81 0.31 -25.45 3.72
C SER A 81 -0.72 -26.33 4.42
N ARG A 82 -1.94 -25.82 4.68
CA ARG A 82 -3.04 -26.55 5.32
C ARG A 82 -3.95 -27.25 4.33
N GLN A 83 -3.57 -27.33 3.06
CA GLN A 83 -4.35 -27.98 2.02
C GLN A 83 -3.53 -29.04 1.30
N CYS A 84 -4.21 -30.07 0.78
CA CYS A 84 -3.58 -31.05 -0.08
C CYS A 84 -3.22 -30.45 -1.42
N MET A 85 -1.92 -30.41 -1.73
CA MET A 85 -1.38 -29.92 -3.01
C MET A 85 -1.97 -30.58 -4.27
N LEU A 86 -2.54 -31.80 -4.17
CA LEU A 86 -3.11 -32.52 -5.32
C LEU A 86 -4.62 -32.31 -5.53
N CYS A 87 -5.39 -32.17 -4.46
CA CYS A 87 -6.86 -32.08 -4.52
C CYS A 87 -7.42 -30.80 -3.91
N LEU A 88 -6.54 -29.94 -3.37
CA LEU A 88 -6.83 -28.63 -2.76
C LEU A 88 -7.80 -28.67 -1.57
N ARG A 89 -8.12 -29.86 -1.06
CA ARG A 89 -8.94 -30.02 0.15
C ARG A 89 -8.11 -29.63 1.37
N ALA A 90 -8.71 -28.84 2.26
CA ALA A 90 -8.12 -28.52 3.56
C ALA A 90 -7.95 -29.78 4.40
N TYR A 91 -6.81 -29.90 5.08
CA TYR A 91 -6.55 -30.94 6.04
C TYR A 91 -7.45 -30.77 7.26
N ASN A 92 -8.01 -31.88 7.72
CA ASN A 92 -8.88 -31.94 8.89
C ASN A 92 -8.86 -33.37 9.44
N ALA A 93 -9.79 -33.72 10.33
CA ALA A 93 -9.86 -35.06 10.92
C ALA A 93 -10.07 -36.18 9.87
N GLU A 94 -10.64 -35.87 8.71
CA GLU A 94 -10.94 -36.82 7.63
C GLU A 94 -9.90 -36.76 6.50
N VAL A 95 -9.36 -35.58 6.22
CA VAL A 95 -8.35 -35.34 5.20
C VAL A 95 -6.99 -35.29 5.89
N LEU A 96 -6.39 -36.47 6.09
CA LEU A 96 -5.14 -36.59 6.82
C LEU A 96 -3.93 -36.28 5.92
N PRO A 97 -3.05 -35.34 6.30
CA PRO A 97 -1.83 -35.04 5.57
C PRO A 97 -0.77 -36.13 5.78
N LYS A 98 -0.21 -36.65 4.69
CA LYS A 98 0.88 -37.61 4.72
C LYS A 98 2.14 -36.98 4.14
N THR A 99 3.24 -37.03 4.90
CA THR A 99 4.50 -36.38 4.54
C THR A 99 5.43 -37.38 3.86
N LEU A 100 5.78 -37.11 2.61
CA LEU A 100 6.78 -37.86 1.85
C LEU A 100 8.18 -37.63 2.45
N ARG A 101 9.13 -38.53 2.18
CA ARG A 101 10.50 -38.41 2.73
C ARG A 101 11.26 -37.16 2.26
N CYS A 102 10.78 -36.49 1.21
CA CYS A 102 11.32 -35.20 0.76
C CYS A 102 10.77 -33.99 1.53
N GLY A 103 9.80 -34.17 2.43
CA GLY A 103 9.16 -33.10 3.22
C GLY A 103 7.85 -32.58 2.63
N HIS A 104 7.53 -32.85 1.37
CA HIS A 104 6.25 -32.46 0.78
C HIS A 104 5.11 -33.35 1.30
N SER A 105 3.93 -32.75 1.48
CA SER A 105 2.77 -33.43 2.04
C SER A 105 1.57 -33.38 1.09
N CYS A 106 0.87 -34.51 0.98
CA CYS A 106 -0.43 -34.60 0.30
C CYS A 106 -1.36 -35.51 1.11
N CYS A 107 -2.67 -35.50 0.86
CA CYS A 107 -3.58 -36.31 1.66
C CYS A 107 -3.40 -37.82 1.37
N GLU A 108 -3.77 -38.64 2.34
CA GLU A 108 -3.67 -40.11 2.26
C GLU A 108 -4.32 -40.69 0.99
N GLU A 109 -5.50 -40.20 0.64
CA GLU A 109 -6.20 -40.60 -0.58
C GLU A 109 -5.37 -40.28 -1.84
N CYS A 110 -4.78 -39.09 -1.89
CA CYS A 110 -3.96 -38.68 -3.02
C CYS A 110 -2.63 -39.44 -3.08
N ILE A 111 -2.02 -39.79 -1.94
CA ILE A 111 -0.86 -40.71 -1.93
C ILE A 111 -1.21 -42.02 -2.63
N GLY A 112 -2.37 -42.60 -2.34
CA GLY A 112 -2.82 -43.83 -3.01
C GLY A 112 -2.85 -43.67 -4.53
N ARG A 113 -3.30 -42.51 -5.04
CA ARG A 113 -3.40 -42.22 -6.49
C ARG A 113 -2.04 -42.05 -7.17
N ILE A 114 -1.04 -41.50 -6.47
CA ILE A 114 0.32 -41.31 -7.01
C ILE A 114 1.26 -42.48 -6.69
N THR A 115 0.75 -43.52 -6.01
CA THR A 115 1.51 -44.73 -5.69
C THR A 115 1.44 -45.70 -6.85
N VAL A 116 2.60 -46.09 -7.35
CA VAL A 116 2.79 -47.08 -8.41
C VAL A 116 3.36 -48.35 -7.80
N LYS A 117 2.80 -49.51 -8.15
CA LYS A 117 3.35 -50.82 -7.79
C LYS A 117 4.36 -51.26 -8.82
N HIS A 118 5.51 -51.73 -8.37
CA HIS A 118 6.53 -52.33 -9.21
C HIS A 118 7.07 -53.59 -8.53
N ARG A 119 6.71 -54.76 -9.07
CA ARG A 119 6.92 -56.08 -8.44
C ARG A 119 6.20 -56.15 -7.08
N GLU A 120 6.94 -56.45 -6.01
CA GLU A 120 6.44 -56.55 -4.64
C GLU A 120 6.46 -55.20 -3.90
N ASP A 121 7.09 -54.18 -4.50
CA ASP A 121 7.29 -52.87 -3.89
C ASP A 121 6.28 -51.83 -4.39
N SER A 122 5.99 -50.84 -3.54
CA SER A 122 5.15 -49.69 -3.87
C SER A 122 5.94 -48.40 -3.74
N PHE A 123 5.80 -47.50 -4.71
CA PHE A 123 6.52 -46.22 -4.75
C PHE A 123 5.55 -45.06 -5.01
N ALA A 124 5.64 -44.00 -4.23
CA ALA A 124 4.98 -42.74 -4.51
C ALA A 124 5.96 -41.75 -5.15
N VAL A 125 5.53 -41.06 -6.22
CA VAL A 125 6.33 -40.00 -6.85
C VAL A 125 5.84 -38.64 -6.36
N CYS A 126 6.71 -37.87 -5.71
CA CYS A 126 6.37 -36.52 -5.27
C CYS A 126 6.10 -35.61 -6.48
N THR A 127 4.97 -34.91 -6.53
CA THR A 127 4.66 -34.03 -7.66
C THR A 127 5.42 -32.70 -7.64
N GLU A 128 5.88 -32.22 -6.48
CA GLU A 128 6.72 -31.02 -6.40
C GLU A 128 8.15 -31.27 -6.87
N CYS A 129 8.82 -32.26 -6.28
CA CYS A 129 10.26 -32.48 -6.49
C CYS A 129 10.59 -33.71 -7.34
N ARG A 130 9.58 -34.46 -7.80
CA ARG A 130 9.71 -35.66 -8.66
C ARG A 130 10.56 -36.79 -8.08
N ARG A 131 10.86 -36.76 -6.78
CA ARG A 131 11.57 -37.84 -6.09
C ARG A 131 10.66 -39.04 -5.87
N TRP A 132 11.23 -40.22 -6.03
CA TRP A 132 10.58 -41.50 -5.77
C TRP A 132 10.72 -41.86 -4.29
N HIS A 133 9.63 -42.33 -3.70
CA HIS A 133 9.57 -42.66 -2.29
C HIS A 133 8.97 -44.05 -2.10
N PHE A 134 9.75 -44.95 -1.52
CA PHE A 134 9.26 -46.26 -1.12
C PHE A 134 8.15 -46.13 -0.07
N VAL A 135 7.02 -46.78 -0.34
CA VAL A 135 5.85 -46.86 0.52
C VAL A 135 5.95 -48.13 1.35
N SER A 136 6.19 -47.98 2.65
CA SER A 136 6.20 -49.13 3.57
C SER A 136 4.82 -49.75 3.66
N ALA A 137 4.71 -51.06 3.39
CA ALA A 137 3.46 -51.80 3.54
C ALA A 137 2.94 -51.83 4.98
N VAL A 138 3.82 -51.63 5.97
CA VAL A 138 3.48 -51.70 7.40
C VAL A 138 3.09 -50.33 7.96
N ALA A 139 3.85 -49.29 7.62
CA ALA A 139 3.74 -47.98 8.28
C ALA A 139 3.24 -46.86 7.35
N GLY A 140 3.30 -47.03 6.03
CA GLY A 140 3.00 -45.96 5.07
C GLY A 140 3.90 -44.73 5.26
N PHE A 141 3.32 -43.55 5.01
CA PHE A 141 3.96 -42.26 5.29
C PHE A 141 3.43 -41.68 6.62
N PRO A 142 4.26 -40.94 7.37
CA PRO A 142 3.84 -40.32 8.62
C PRO A 142 2.77 -39.25 8.38
N THR A 143 1.85 -39.13 9.33
CA THR A 143 0.90 -38.01 9.38
C THR A 143 1.55 -36.83 10.10
N SER A 144 1.66 -35.68 9.45
CA SER A 144 2.17 -34.44 10.07
C SER A 144 1.10 -33.35 10.08
N ILE A 145 0.61 -33.00 11.26
CA ILE A 145 -0.42 -31.95 11.44
C ILE A 145 0.24 -30.58 11.66
N SER A 146 1.48 -30.56 12.14
CA SER A 146 2.28 -29.34 12.29
C SER A 146 2.87 -28.91 10.95
N MET A 147 2.05 -28.28 10.12
CA MET A 147 2.49 -27.81 8.80
C MET A 147 3.31 -26.54 8.91
N ILE A 148 4.55 -26.60 8.44
CA ILE A 148 5.36 -25.42 8.18
C ILE A 148 4.65 -24.64 7.05
N PRO A 149 4.46 -23.32 7.18
CA PRO A 149 3.92 -22.51 6.09
C PRO A 149 4.69 -22.71 4.79
N GLY A 150 4.04 -22.41 3.67
CA GLY A 150 4.75 -22.21 2.41
C GLY A 150 5.75 -21.06 2.51
N TYR A 151 6.26 -20.62 1.36
CA TYR A 151 7.14 -19.46 1.32
C TYR A 151 6.43 -18.22 1.88
N ILE A 152 6.96 -17.64 2.96
CA ILE A 152 6.56 -16.34 3.49
C ILE A 152 7.75 -15.40 3.25
N PRO A 153 7.55 -14.24 2.60
CA PRO A 153 8.62 -13.27 2.39
C PRO A 153 9.15 -12.77 3.74
N PRO A 154 10.41 -12.29 3.80
CA PRO A 154 10.93 -11.69 5.03
C PRO A 154 10.07 -10.48 5.44
N PRO A 155 9.83 -10.27 6.75
CA PRO A 155 9.07 -9.12 7.22
C PRO A 155 9.77 -7.83 6.84
N PRO A 156 9.02 -6.78 6.47
CA PRO A 156 9.63 -5.51 6.14
C PRO A 156 10.30 -4.90 7.39
N PRO A 157 11.40 -4.12 7.25
CA PRO A 157 12.23 -3.70 8.38
C PRO A 157 11.51 -2.89 9.47
N HIS A 158 10.43 -2.20 9.13
CA HIS A 158 9.61 -1.40 10.05
C HIS A 158 8.48 -2.20 10.71
N LEU A 159 8.33 -3.49 10.39
CA LEU A 159 7.39 -4.36 11.08
C LEU A 159 8.09 -4.98 12.29
N GLN A 160 7.64 -4.58 13.48
CA GLN A 160 8.02 -5.21 14.74
C GLN A 160 7.06 -6.38 14.99
N LEU A 161 7.59 -7.60 15.00
CA LEU A 161 6.86 -8.85 15.25
C LEU A 161 6.93 -9.26 16.72
#